data_AF-A0A246PHE5-F1
#
_entry.id   AF-A0A246PHE5-F1
#
_cell.length_a   1.000
_cell.length_b   1.000
_cell.length_c   1.000
_cell.angle_alpha   90.00
_cell.angle_beta   90.00
_cell.angle_gamma   90.00
#
_symmetry.space_group_name_H-M   'P 1'
#
loop_
_entity.id
_entity.type
_entity.pdbx_description
1 polymer ?
#
loop_
_entity_poly.entity_id
_entity_poly.type
_entity_poly.pdbx_seq_one_letter_code
_entity_poly.pdbx_strand_id
1 'polypeptide(L)'
;MLGITPIIGTGKEIGQLIKGEDLVTGQKYGPEDYAWGTLAVVSGGTTRVVGKVFGKIGDLEKKAKNLGNVTKNVPKGSFDVAAFDKKIAKMSVNERVAEIKTVSREVANQKGWKKDNKRTKMNKREVYYDKKTDTYYAIDTQHGRFEVVNSKGKHQGEVDFNLNQTKPADKSGGHDLIMS
;
A
#
# COMPACT_ATOMS: atom_id res chain seq x y z
N MET A 1 -31.18 13.17 -25.64
CA MET A 1 -29.94 13.91 -25.95
C MET A 1 -28.76 13.01 -25.63
N LEU A 2 -27.84 12.87 -26.58
CA LEU A 2 -26.53 12.22 -26.42
C LEU A 2 -25.58 13.16 -25.68
N GLY A 3 -24.84 12.62 -24.72
CA GLY A 3 -23.75 13.31 -24.02
C GLY A 3 -22.69 12.29 -23.65
N ILE A 4 -21.95 11.81 -24.64
CA ILE A 4 -20.81 10.91 -24.47
C ILE A 4 -19.60 11.79 -24.17
N THR A 5 -19.09 11.78 -22.94
CA THR A 5 -17.65 11.96 -22.71
C THR A 5 -17.26 11.42 -21.34
N PRO A 6 -16.26 10.52 -21.27
CA PRO A 6 -15.24 10.72 -20.27
C PRO A 6 -13.85 10.74 -20.92
N ILE A 7 -13.27 11.95 -20.93
CA ILE A 7 -11.83 12.18 -21.01
C ILE A 7 -11.31 11.92 -19.60
N ILE A 8 -10.56 10.84 -19.37
CA ILE A 8 -9.65 10.77 -18.22
C ILE A 8 -8.36 10.07 -18.64
N GLY A 9 -7.28 10.86 -18.67
CA GLY A 9 -5.93 10.43 -18.99
C GLY A 9 -5.23 9.68 -17.85
N THR A 10 -4.12 9.06 -18.26
CA THR A 10 -3.12 8.19 -17.60
C THR A 10 -2.72 8.45 -16.14
N GLY A 11 -3.19 9.53 -15.48
CA GLY A 11 -2.81 9.89 -14.11
C GLY A 11 -3.81 9.53 -13.01
N LYS A 12 -5.08 9.20 -13.33
CA LYS A 12 -6.15 9.00 -12.33
C LYS A 12 -6.53 7.53 -12.07
N GLU A 13 -5.93 6.58 -12.78
CA GLU A 13 -6.46 5.21 -12.92
C GLU A 13 -6.27 4.30 -11.69
N ILE A 14 -5.21 4.45 -10.89
CA ILE A 14 -4.93 3.51 -9.79
C ILE A 14 -5.83 3.76 -8.56
N GLY A 15 -6.14 5.02 -8.27
CA GLY A 15 -6.98 5.38 -7.11
C GLY A 15 -8.46 5.06 -7.30
N GLN A 16 -8.97 5.16 -8.52
CA GLN A 16 -10.39 4.88 -8.84
C GLN A 16 -10.69 3.38 -8.78
N LEU A 17 -9.75 2.53 -9.20
CA LEU A 17 -9.89 1.08 -9.18
C LEU A 17 -9.89 0.51 -7.75
N ILE A 18 -9.13 1.11 -6.84
CA ILE A 18 -9.05 0.68 -5.42
C ILE A 18 -10.28 1.14 -4.63
N LYS A 19 -10.91 2.27 -5.01
CA LYS A 19 -12.00 2.88 -4.25
C LYS A 19 -13.40 2.48 -4.74
N GLY A 20 -13.54 2.02 -5.98
CA GLY A 20 -14.82 1.60 -6.56
C GLY A 20 -15.80 2.76 -6.80
N GLU A 21 -15.29 3.99 -6.85
CA GLU A 21 -16.07 5.22 -6.95
C GLU A 21 -15.41 6.18 -7.96
N ASP A 22 -16.23 6.88 -8.74
CA ASP A 22 -15.79 8.02 -9.53
C ASP A 22 -15.37 9.16 -8.59
N LEU A 23 -14.10 9.59 -8.67
CA LEU A 23 -13.53 10.61 -7.79
C LEU A 23 -13.98 12.05 -8.13
N VAL A 24 -14.70 12.25 -9.24
CA VAL A 24 -15.28 13.53 -9.64
C VAL A 24 -16.73 13.64 -9.17
N THR A 25 -17.51 12.55 -9.26
CA THR A 25 -18.95 12.54 -8.94
C THR A 25 -19.29 11.88 -7.61
N GLY A 26 -18.35 11.14 -7.00
CA GLY A 26 -18.55 10.37 -5.77
C GLY A 26 -19.46 9.15 -5.93
N GLN A 27 -19.84 8.82 -7.16
CA GLN A 27 -20.81 7.77 -7.43
C GLN A 27 -20.13 6.40 -7.48
N LYS A 28 -20.67 5.43 -6.73
CA LYS A 28 -20.22 4.04 -6.77
C LYS A 28 -20.59 3.42 -8.11
N TYR A 29 -19.64 2.72 -8.72
CA TYR A 29 -19.91 1.96 -9.93
C TYR A 29 -20.81 0.75 -9.60
N GLY A 30 -21.89 0.61 -10.34
CA GLY A 30 -22.78 -0.54 -10.30
C GLY A 30 -22.19 -1.73 -11.07
N PRO A 31 -22.65 -2.97 -10.79
CA PRO A 31 -22.14 -4.18 -11.44
C PRO A 31 -22.39 -4.21 -12.95
N GLU A 32 -23.37 -3.47 -13.44
CA GLU A 32 -23.71 -3.34 -14.87
C GLU A 32 -22.96 -2.20 -15.57
N ASP A 33 -22.23 -1.35 -14.83
CA ASP A 33 -21.50 -0.23 -15.40
C ASP A 33 -20.30 -0.72 -16.20
N TYR A 34 -20.07 -0.11 -17.35
CA TYR A 34 -18.91 -0.39 -18.18
C TYR A 34 -17.73 0.44 -17.72
N ALA A 35 -16.61 -0.25 -17.45
CA ALA A 35 -15.36 0.38 -17.10
C ALA A 35 -14.26 -0.01 -18.09
N TRP A 36 -13.37 0.95 -18.30
CA TRP A 36 -12.13 0.78 -19.04
C TRP A 36 -11.00 1.26 -18.14
N GLY A 37 -9.91 0.51 -18.08
CA GLY A 37 -8.80 0.87 -17.20
C GLY A 37 -7.62 -0.08 -17.26
N THR A 38 -6.65 0.15 -16.39
CA THR A 38 -5.43 -0.64 -16.31
C THR A 38 -5.58 -1.74 -15.27
N LEU A 39 -5.44 -3.00 -15.69
CA LEU A 39 -5.33 -4.15 -14.80
C LEU A 39 -3.89 -4.27 -14.31
N ALA A 40 -3.70 -4.15 -13.01
CA ALA A 40 -2.42 -4.38 -12.36
C ALA A 40 -2.51 -5.55 -11.39
N VAL A 41 -1.50 -6.41 -11.40
CA VAL A 41 -1.29 -7.43 -10.38
C VAL A 41 -0.29 -6.88 -9.38
N VAL A 42 -0.70 -6.88 -8.11
CA VAL A 42 0.16 -6.53 -6.98
C VAL A 42 0.60 -7.82 -6.31
N SER A 43 1.84 -8.22 -6.55
CA SER A 43 2.45 -9.39 -5.90
C SER A 43 3.66 -8.93 -5.11
N GLY A 44 3.69 -9.19 -3.79
CA GLY A 44 4.80 -8.78 -2.94
C GLY A 44 5.13 -7.29 -3.09
N GLY A 45 4.13 -6.40 -2.98
CA GLY A 45 4.24 -4.94 -3.06
C GLY A 45 4.81 -4.34 -4.36
N THR A 46 4.98 -5.17 -5.40
CA THR A 46 5.30 -4.69 -6.75
C THR A 46 4.03 -4.69 -7.58
N THR A 47 3.65 -3.50 -8.07
CA THR A 47 2.55 -3.32 -9.03
C THR A 47 3.07 -3.59 -10.43
N ARG A 48 2.63 -4.70 -11.05
CA ARG A 48 2.87 -4.99 -12.47
C ARG A 48 1.60 -4.76 -13.25
N VAL A 49 1.65 -3.82 -14.21
CA VAL A 49 0.55 -3.66 -15.17
C VAL A 49 0.52 -4.90 -16.06
N VAL A 50 -0.60 -5.61 -16.04
CA VAL A 50 -0.80 -6.86 -16.79
C VAL A 50 -1.57 -6.61 -18.09
N GLY A 51 -2.28 -5.49 -18.20
CA GLY A 51 -2.87 -5.05 -19.47
C GLY A 51 -3.96 -4.01 -19.28
N LYS A 52 -4.53 -3.56 -20.39
CA LYS A 52 -5.75 -2.75 -20.39
C LYS A 52 -6.96 -3.68 -20.38
N VAL A 53 -7.98 -3.33 -19.60
CA VAL A 53 -9.23 -4.07 -19.50
C VAL A 53 -10.40 -3.18 -19.89
N PHE A 54 -11.41 -3.80 -20.51
CA PHE A 54 -12.69 -3.20 -20.86
C PHE A 54 -13.79 -4.20 -20.56
N GLY A 55 -14.84 -3.78 -19.86
CA GLY A 55 -16.00 -4.63 -19.60
C GLY A 55 -16.86 -4.15 -18.44
N LYS A 56 -17.92 -4.91 -18.16
CA LYS A 56 -18.79 -4.66 -17.00
C LYS A 56 -18.05 -4.90 -15.70
N ILE A 57 -18.24 -4.01 -14.73
CA ILE A 57 -17.59 -4.07 -13.41
C ILE A 57 -17.82 -5.42 -12.72
N GLY A 58 -19.07 -5.93 -12.72
CA GLY A 58 -19.39 -7.20 -12.07
C GLY A 58 -18.63 -8.40 -12.67
N ASP A 59 -18.34 -8.37 -13.97
CA ASP A 59 -17.59 -9.42 -14.65
C ASP A 59 -16.08 -9.30 -14.40
N LEU A 60 -15.57 -8.07 -14.37
CA LEU A 60 -14.18 -7.78 -14.02
C LEU A 60 -13.88 -8.17 -12.57
N GLU A 61 -14.80 -7.90 -11.63
CA GLU A 61 -14.67 -8.31 -10.23
C GLU A 61 -14.68 -9.83 -10.06
N LYS A 62 -15.59 -10.55 -10.75
CA LYS A 62 -15.63 -12.02 -10.72
C LYS A 62 -14.33 -12.61 -11.28
N LYS A 63 -13.84 -12.07 -12.40
CA LYS A 63 -12.55 -12.47 -12.98
C LYS A 63 -11.39 -12.18 -12.04
N ALA A 64 -11.36 -11.03 -11.38
CA ALA A 64 -10.33 -10.68 -10.40
C ALA A 64 -10.36 -11.59 -9.16
N LYS A 65 -11.55 -11.93 -8.64
CA LYS A 65 -11.70 -12.90 -7.53
C LYS A 65 -11.22 -14.28 -7.93
N ASN A 66 -11.53 -14.73 -9.14
CA ASN A 66 -11.06 -16.01 -9.67
C ASN A 66 -9.54 -16.02 -9.85
N LEU A 67 -8.95 -14.94 -10.38
CA LEU A 67 -7.51 -14.78 -10.51
C LEU A 67 -6.81 -14.72 -9.15
N GLY A 68 -7.40 -14.03 -8.17
CA GLY A 68 -6.96 -13.96 -6.78
C GLY A 68 -7.04 -15.30 -6.05
N ASN A 69 -7.94 -16.20 -6.46
CA ASN A 69 -7.98 -17.57 -5.96
C ASN A 69 -6.91 -18.46 -6.60
N VAL A 70 -6.57 -18.23 -7.87
CA VAL A 70 -5.49 -18.93 -8.59
C VAL A 70 -4.10 -18.51 -8.07
N THR A 71 -3.91 -17.25 -7.66
CA THR A 71 -2.63 -16.75 -7.13
C THR A 71 -2.34 -17.13 -5.68
N LYS A 72 -3.29 -17.73 -4.94
CA LYS A 72 -3.05 -18.27 -3.58
C LYS A 72 -1.99 -19.37 -3.54
N ASN A 73 -1.74 -20.02 -4.69
CA ASN A 73 -0.77 -21.12 -4.84
C ASN A 73 0.50 -20.72 -5.62
N VAL A 74 0.66 -19.44 -5.98
CA VAL A 74 1.91 -18.93 -6.55
C VAL A 74 2.84 -18.62 -5.38
N PRO A 75 4.11 -19.10 -5.37
CA PRO A 75 5.06 -18.69 -4.35
C PRO A 75 5.06 -17.17 -4.26
N LYS A 76 4.81 -16.64 -3.06
CA LYS A 76 4.86 -15.21 -2.78
C LYS A 76 6.26 -14.75 -3.18
N GLY A 77 6.42 -14.19 -4.39
CA GLY A 77 7.67 -13.58 -4.81
C GLY A 77 8.01 -12.53 -3.75
N SER A 78 9.22 -12.62 -3.19
CA SER A 78 9.71 -11.63 -2.22
C SER A 78 9.63 -10.25 -2.85
N PHE A 79 9.24 -9.25 -2.06
CA PHE A 79 9.26 -7.86 -2.50
C PHE A 79 10.67 -7.51 -3.01
N ASP A 80 10.79 -6.96 -4.22
CA ASP A 80 12.09 -6.55 -4.75
C ASP A 80 12.49 -5.20 -4.14
N VAL A 81 13.14 -5.27 -2.96
CA VAL A 81 13.58 -4.10 -2.19
C VAL A 81 14.54 -3.25 -3.01
N ALA A 82 15.44 -3.87 -3.79
CA ALA A 82 16.45 -3.15 -4.56
C ALA A 82 15.82 -2.36 -5.72
N ALA A 83 14.83 -2.94 -6.42
CA ALA A 83 14.09 -2.23 -7.45
C ALA A 83 13.25 -1.08 -6.86
N PHE A 84 12.62 -1.31 -5.71
CA PHE A 84 11.85 -0.28 -5.02
C PHE A 84 12.73 0.89 -4.57
N ASP A 85 13.88 0.63 -3.98
CA ASP A 85 14.83 1.66 -3.55
C ASP A 85 15.29 2.52 -4.73
N LYS A 86 15.62 1.89 -5.87
CA LYS A 86 15.96 2.59 -7.12
C LYS A 86 14.80 3.43 -7.67
N LYS A 87 13.56 2.98 -7.47
CA LYS A 87 12.35 3.71 -7.88
C LYS A 87 12.16 4.96 -7.03
N ILE A 88 12.14 4.83 -5.71
CA ILE A 88 11.88 5.96 -4.80
C ILE A 88 13.00 7.00 -4.79
N ALA A 89 14.24 6.59 -5.09
CA ALA A 89 15.38 7.51 -5.21
C ALA A 89 15.23 8.53 -6.35
N LYS A 90 14.43 8.21 -7.38
CA LYS A 90 14.19 9.08 -8.54
C LYS A 90 12.93 9.93 -8.42
N MET A 91 12.11 9.70 -7.40
CA MET A 91 10.83 10.38 -7.20
C MET A 91 11.01 11.72 -6.50
N SER A 92 10.10 12.66 -6.75
CA SER A 92 9.96 13.84 -5.90
C SER A 92 9.56 13.43 -4.48
N VAL A 93 9.78 14.32 -3.50
CA VAL A 93 9.48 14.02 -2.08
C VAL A 93 8.03 13.60 -1.88
N ASN A 94 7.08 14.30 -2.52
CA ASN A 94 5.65 14.04 -2.36
C ASN A 94 5.25 12.68 -2.96
N GLU A 95 5.75 12.36 -4.15
CA GLU A 95 5.51 11.07 -4.82
C GLU A 95 6.12 9.92 -4.02
N ARG A 96 7.36 10.10 -3.55
CA ARG A 96 8.05 9.11 -2.71
C ARG A 96 7.25 8.79 -1.46
N VAL A 97 6.78 9.81 -0.75
CA VAL A 97 5.97 9.64 0.48
C VAL A 97 4.67 8.89 0.17
N ALA A 98 3.97 9.25 -0.92
CA ALA A 98 2.71 8.61 -1.29
C ALA A 98 2.90 7.13 -1.69
N GLU A 99 3.93 6.83 -2.47
CA GLU A 99 4.30 5.48 -2.89
C GLU A 99 4.65 4.61 -1.67
N ILE A 100 5.54 5.09 -0.79
CA ILE A 100 5.96 4.38 0.42
C ILE A 100 4.73 4.06 1.29
N LYS A 101 3.85 5.03 1.53
CA LYS A 101 2.63 4.80 2.33
C LYS A 101 1.70 3.76 1.70
N THR A 102 1.63 3.71 0.37
CA THR A 102 0.82 2.73 -0.35
C THR A 102 1.36 1.33 -0.13
N VAL A 103 2.65 1.11 -0.42
CA VAL A 103 3.31 -0.18 -0.22
C VAL A 103 3.28 -0.61 1.25
N SER A 104 3.57 0.28 2.19
CA SER A 104 3.52 -0.04 3.62
C SER A 104 2.13 -0.51 4.07
N ARG A 105 1.06 0.09 3.53
CA ARG A 105 -0.32 -0.33 3.82
C ARG A 105 -0.62 -1.72 3.27
N GLU A 106 -0.10 -2.03 2.09
CA GLU A 106 -0.23 -3.37 1.52
C GLU A 106 0.51 -4.42 2.36
N VAL A 107 1.74 -4.13 2.80
CA VAL A 107 2.48 -5.02 3.71
C VAL A 107 1.71 -5.23 5.01
N ALA A 108 1.21 -4.15 5.62
CA ALA A 108 0.40 -4.22 6.83
C ALA A 108 -0.86 -5.08 6.63
N ASN A 109 -1.60 -4.87 5.54
CA ASN A 109 -2.79 -5.66 5.21
C ASN A 109 -2.47 -7.14 5.00
N GLN A 110 -1.38 -7.46 4.30
CA GLN A 110 -0.94 -8.85 4.07
C GLN A 110 -0.53 -9.55 5.37
N LYS A 111 0.00 -8.82 6.35
CA LYS A 111 0.40 -9.35 7.66
C LYS A 111 -0.75 -9.35 8.67
N GLY A 112 -1.85 -8.64 8.37
CA GLY A 112 -3.00 -8.47 9.27
C GLY A 112 -2.77 -7.42 10.36
N TRP A 113 -1.84 -6.50 10.14
CA TRP A 113 -1.56 -5.39 11.05
C TRP A 113 -2.65 -4.32 10.93
N LYS A 114 -2.99 -3.68 12.05
CA LYS A 114 -4.01 -2.62 12.09
C LYS A 114 -3.35 -1.26 12.23
N LYS A 115 -3.81 -0.27 11.45
CA LYS A 115 -3.36 1.11 11.63
C LYS A 115 -3.79 1.62 13.01
N ASP A 116 -2.84 2.12 13.78
CA ASP A 116 -3.11 2.77 15.06
C ASP A 116 -3.23 4.28 14.84
N ASN A 117 -4.47 4.77 14.77
CA ASN A 117 -4.75 6.18 14.53
C ASN A 117 -4.29 7.09 15.67
N LYS A 118 -4.31 6.61 16.92
CA LYS A 118 -3.86 7.38 18.08
C LYS A 118 -2.36 7.59 17.98
N ARG A 119 -1.59 6.51 17.84
CA ARG A 119 -0.12 6.56 17.69
C ARG A 119 0.29 7.32 16.44
N THR A 120 -0.46 7.17 15.35
CA THR A 120 -0.21 7.92 14.12
C THR A 120 -0.30 9.42 14.34
N LYS A 121 -1.36 9.89 15.02
CA LYS A 121 -1.58 11.31 15.29
C LYS A 121 -0.52 11.89 16.23
N MET A 122 -0.21 11.19 17.32
CA MET A 122 0.75 11.69 18.33
C MET A 122 2.18 11.77 17.79
N ASN A 123 2.58 10.80 16.97
CA ASN A 123 3.95 10.71 16.46
C ASN A 123 4.14 11.36 15.09
N LYS A 124 3.07 11.89 14.48
CA LYS A 124 3.09 12.47 13.13
C LYS A 124 3.69 11.54 12.05
N ARG A 125 3.64 10.23 12.29
CA ARG A 125 4.11 9.15 11.40
C ARG A 125 2.98 8.13 11.29
N GLU A 126 2.76 7.51 10.13
CA GLU A 126 1.79 6.41 10.07
C GLU A 126 2.33 5.20 10.85
N VAL A 127 1.52 4.68 11.77
CA VAL A 127 1.90 3.57 12.66
C VAL A 127 0.90 2.43 12.51
N TYR A 128 1.43 1.22 12.36
CA TYR A 128 0.66 -0.02 12.39
C TYR A 128 1.01 -0.84 13.64
N TYR A 129 0.05 -1.62 14.13
CA TYR A 129 0.19 -2.49 15.28
C TYR A 129 -0.04 -3.94 14.88
N ASP A 130 0.93 -4.79 15.23
CA ASP A 130 0.82 -6.23 15.18
C ASP A 130 0.42 -6.77 16.55
N LYS A 131 -0.83 -7.22 16.65
CA LYS A 131 -1.38 -7.84 17.86
C LYS A 131 -0.69 -9.16 18.21
N LYS A 132 -0.12 -9.89 17.23
CA LYS A 132 0.48 -11.20 17.46
C LYS A 132 1.78 -11.11 18.24
N THR A 133 2.57 -10.08 17.95
CA THR A 133 3.90 -9.88 18.54
C THR A 133 3.94 -8.69 19.49
N ASP A 134 2.81 -8.02 19.72
CA ASP A 134 2.71 -6.79 20.52
C ASP A 134 3.73 -5.72 20.07
N THR A 135 3.83 -5.53 18.75
CA THR A 135 4.86 -4.69 18.10
C THR A 135 4.22 -3.59 17.25
N TYR A 136 4.81 -2.41 17.30
CA TYR A 136 4.45 -1.27 16.47
C TYR A 136 5.45 -1.12 15.31
N TYR A 137 4.93 -0.75 14.15
CA TYR A 137 5.68 -0.50 12.93
C TYR A 137 5.37 0.91 12.44
N ALA A 138 6.30 1.84 12.62
CA ALA A 138 6.16 3.21 12.14
C ALA A 138 6.81 3.37 10.77
N ILE A 139 6.13 4.01 9.83
CA ILE A 139 6.67 4.22 8.48
C ILE A 139 7.81 5.24 8.54
N ASP A 140 8.97 4.89 7.98
CA ASP A 140 9.97 5.83 7.49
C ASP A 140 9.73 6.15 6.02
N THR A 141 9.20 7.34 5.77
CA THR A 141 8.87 7.84 4.43
C THR A 141 10.07 8.39 3.67
N GLN A 142 11.26 8.42 4.27
CA GLN A 142 12.49 8.80 3.58
C GLN A 142 13.10 7.61 2.87
N HIS A 143 13.30 6.50 3.59
CA HIS A 143 13.98 5.32 3.07
C HIS A 143 13.02 4.20 2.64
N GLY A 144 11.72 4.30 2.94
CA GLY A 144 10.76 3.23 2.62
C GLY A 144 11.01 2.01 3.49
N ARG A 145 11.03 2.22 4.82
CA ARG A 145 11.32 1.20 5.84
C ARG A 145 10.29 1.30 6.97
N PHE A 146 10.29 0.29 7.85
CA PHE A 146 9.58 0.37 9.11
C PHE A 146 10.58 0.52 10.26
N GLU A 147 10.33 1.48 11.14
CA GLU A 147 10.88 1.46 12.49
C GLU A 147 10.08 0.45 13.31
N VAL A 148 10.76 -0.54 13.86
CA VAL A 148 10.18 -1.54 14.75
C VAL A 148 10.25 -1.02 16.17
N VAL A 149 9.12 -1.02 16.86
CA VAL A 149 8.97 -0.40 18.17
C VAL A 149 8.19 -1.33 19.08
N ASN A 150 8.68 -1.56 20.30
CA ASN A 150 7.97 -2.42 21.25
C ASN A 150 6.74 -1.71 21.86
N SER A 151 5.94 -2.42 22.64
CA SER A 151 4.74 -1.85 23.27
C SER A 151 4.99 -0.74 24.29
N LYS A 152 6.24 -0.55 24.72
CA LYS A 152 6.67 0.58 25.56
C LYS A 152 7.10 1.80 24.74
N GLY A 153 7.04 1.72 23.42
CA GLY A 153 7.46 2.79 22.53
C GLY A 153 8.96 2.80 22.24
N LYS A 154 9.72 1.79 22.68
CA LYS A 154 11.18 1.77 22.47
C LYS A 154 11.55 1.18 21.12
N HIS A 155 12.39 1.89 20.38
CA HIS A 155 12.93 1.46 19.09
C HIS A 155 13.73 0.16 19.22
N GLN A 156 13.46 -0.79 18.32
CA GLN A 156 14.07 -2.13 18.28
C GLN A 156 14.92 -2.35 17.02
N GLY A 157 14.90 -1.41 16.07
CA GLY A 157 15.62 -1.50 14.82
C GLY A 157 14.75 -1.17 13.62
N GLU A 158 15.38 -1.15 12.46
CA GLU A 158 14.74 -0.84 11.18
C GLU A 158 14.61 -2.12 10.35
N VAL A 159 13.49 -2.28 9.65
CA VAL A 159 13.28 -3.39 8.70
C VAL A 159 12.81 -2.90 7.33
N ASP A 160 13.16 -3.63 6.29
CA ASP A 160 12.62 -3.46 4.94
C ASP A 160 11.18 -3.98 4.80
N PHE A 161 10.61 -3.87 3.60
CA PHE A 161 9.24 -4.36 3.33
C PHE A 161 9.10 -5.88 3.20
N ASN A 162 10.22 -6.62 3.21
CA ASN A 162 10.24 -8.06 3.44
C ASN A 162 10.38 -8.43 4.93
N LEU A 163 10.54 -7.43 5.81
CA LEU A 163 10.83 -7.56 7.24
C LEU A 163 12.24 -8.06 7.55
N ASN A 164 13.18 -7.91 6.61
CA ASN A 164 14.59 -8.13 6.91
C ASN A 164 15.14 -6.92 7.67
N GLN A 165 15.92 -7.17 8.70
CA GLN A 165 16.56 -6.12 9.47
C GLN A 165 17.60 -5.37 8.64
N THR A 166 17.50 -4.05 8.61
CA THR A 166 18.44 -3.15 7.92
C THR A 166 19.31 -2.39 8.90
N LYS A 167 18.80 -2.10 10.11
CA LYS A 167 19.56 -1.44 11.18
C LYS A 167 19.24 -2.01 12.56
N PRO A 168 20.20 -1.99 13.50
CA PRO A 168 19.95 -2.36 14.89
C PRO A 168 19.13 -1.30 15.63
N ALA A 169 18.68 -1.65 16.83
CA ALA A 169 18.06 -0.72 17.76
C ALA A 169 19.00 0.47 18.04
N ASP A 170 18.41 1.66 18.06
CA ASP A 170 19.11 2.88 18.45
C ASP A 170 18.93 3.11 19.97
N LYS A 171 20.01 3.50 20.64
CA LYS A 171 20.02 3.83 22.08
C LYS A 171 19.71 5.31 22.36
N SER A 172 19.69 6.16 21.33
CA SER A 172 19.42 7.60 21.48
C SER A 172 17.97 7.91 21.86
N GLY A 173 17.03 7.02 21.52
CA GLY A 173 15.59 7.23 21.69
C GLY A 173 14.95 8.12 20.62
N GLY A 174 15.70 8.63 19.64
CA GLY A 174 15.15 9.49 18.58
C GLY A 174 14.09 8.83 17.69
N HIS A 175 14.04 7.50 17.67
CA HIS A 175 13.06 6.70 16.92
C HIS A 175 12.01 6.04 17.83
N ASP A 176 11.98 6.40 19.12
CA ASP A 176 10.94 5.94 20.02
C ASP A 176 9.57 6.53 19.63
N LEU A 177 8.50 5.79 19.92
CA LEU A 177 7.13 6.29 19.80
C LEU A 177 6.62 6.77 21.14
N ILE A 178 5.91 7.89 21.11
CA ILE A 178 5.13 8.40 22.22
C ILE A 178 3.94 7.47 22.45
N MET A 179 3.88 6.87 23.65
CA MET A 179 2.89 5.86 24.04
C MET A 179 1.79 6.36 25.00
N SER A 180 1.88 7.58 25.51
CA SER A 180 0.89 8.18 26.40
C SER A 180 0.68 9.63 26.07
#